data_AF-A0A1H4G3U4-F1
#
_entry.id   AF-A0A1H4G3U4-F1
#
_cell.length_a   1.000
_cell.length_b   1.000
_cell.length_c   1.000
_cell.angle_alpha   90.00
_cell.angle_beta   90.00
_cell.angle_gamma   90.00
#
_symmetry.space_group_name_H-M   'P 1'
#
loop_
_entity.id
_entity.type
_entity.pdbx_description
1 polymer ?
#
loop_
_entity_poly.entity_id
_entity_poly.type
_entity_poly.pdbx_seq_one_letter_code
_entity_poly.pdbx_strand_id
1 'polypeptide(L)'
;MLKQTLYWLLLSLILSSFQTLADSPALTGNSELTNNAKFTGQWYGYIAMPNSDLLLIVTLEHSDNHWSGTFVVPSQGAAGLPLENFSVSDNQIAFSTPSGSRFEGQLDDNQRLQGTFTQGTVQRAVNLGREVIDPNATFTLTSRWGDIDVETFASGLVRPWGLDFLNNGRILVTELPGRLRIVEADGSLGTPIAGVPAVNQTNPAGLFDVVLAPDFATSQRIYLSWAKPDAAGGNAASTSVAHARLADGALHDFTEIFSAYPKVPGWHYGGRMLFSADGQYLFLGLGDRGDQLMQSQELNSHTGTLIRIHPDGSVPADNPFVNTPGALPEIYSYGHRNIQGLGIQPGTNRLWATEHGPQGGDEVNIPEPGKNYGWPIITHGEAYGGGEVPLAVGFKKEGMEQPVWHWTPSIGVSGMTFYQGEPFPAWQGNILAVGLRDRNVARLEIDGDRVIHQENLQLNDRIREVKVGPDGFVYLLTDEQGNGKILRLRPAQPQG
;
A
#
# COMPACT_ATOMS: atom_id res chain seq x y z
N MET A 1 -1.57 -18.32 16.67
CA MET A 1 -1.30 -19.38 15.66
C MET A 1 -2.58 -19.95 14.99
N LEU A 2 -3.72 -19.25 14.97
CA LEU A 2 -4.92 -19.67 14.22
C LEU A 2 -5.43 -18.57 13.25
N LYS A 3 -4.55 -17.65 12.81
CA LYS A 3 -4.89 -16.47 11.99
C LYS A 3 -4.20 -16.41 10.62
N GLN A 4 -3.47 -17.46 10.20
CA GLN A 4 -2.64 -17.44 8.98
C GLN A 4 -2.98 -18.52 7.93
N THR A 5 -3.84 -19.49 8.24
CA THR A 5 -4.00 -20.68 7.40
C THR A 5 -4.80 -20.45 6.11
N LEU A 6 -5.67 -19.42 6.07
CA LEU A 6 -6.37 -19.04 4.85
C LEU A 6 -5.52 -18.15 3.92
N TYR A 7 -4.59 -17.40 4.53
CA TYR A 7 -3.79 -16.36 3.89
C TYR A 7 -2.62 -16.91 3.07
N TRP A 8 -2.13 -18.11 3.39
CA TRP A 8 -0.99 -18.75 2.71
C TRP A 8 -1.38 -19.73 1.60
N LEU A 9 -2.65 -20.11 1.45
CA LEU A 9 -3.02 -21.27 0.61
C LEU A 9 -3.47 -20.94 -0.82
N LEU A 10 -3.80 -19.69 -1.16
CA LEU A 10 -4.09 -19.29 -2.54
C LEU A 10 -2.82 -18.92 -3.34
N LEU A 11 -1.68 -18.76 -2.65
CA LEU A 11 -0.39 -18.43 -3.27
C LEU A 11 0.27 -19.63 -3.99
N SER A 12 -0.21 -20.86 -3.80
CA SER A 12 0.38 -22.07 -4.41
C SER A 12 0.07 -22.25 -5.91
N LEU A 13 -0.66 -21.32 -6.53
CA LEU A 13 -1.29 -21.49 -7.85
C LEU A 13 -0.45 -21.05 -9.07
N ILE A 14 0.84 -20.69 -8.95
CA ILE A 14 1.61 -20.10 -10.07
C ILE A 14 2.57 -21.08 -10.79
N LEU A 15 2.57 -22.38 -10.52
CA LEU A 15 3.32 -23.31 -11.36
C LEU A 15 2.51 -24.55 -11.75
N SER A 16 2.50 -24.83 -13.07
CA SER A 16 1.92 -25.97 -13.82
C SER A 16 0.38 -25.93 -13.97
N SER A 17 -0.25 -25.97 -15.14
CA SER A 17 0.15 -26.45 -16.47
C SER A 17 -0.82 -25.89 -17.54
N PHE A 18 -0.32 -25.54 -18.72
CA PHE A 18 -1.14 -25.41 -19.93
C PHE A 18 -1.40 -26.78 -20.54
N GLN A 19 -2.62 -27.07 -21.00
CA GLN A 19 -2.85 -27.98 -22.11
C GLN A 19 -4.22 -27.76 -22.77
N THR A 20 -4.19 -27.71 -24.11
CA THR A 20 -5.30 -27.59 -25.04
C THR A 20 -5.96 -28.95 -25.30
N LEU A 21 -7.28 -29.01 -25.47
CA LEU A 21 -7.94 -30.15 -26.12
C LEU A 21 -9.03 -29.68 -27.09
N ALA A 22 -9.08 -30.36 -28.24
CA ALA A 22 -9.97 -30.15 -29.38
C ALA A 22 -10.92 -31.34 -29.59
N ASP A 23 -12.09 -31.02 -30.15
CA ASP A 23 -13.11 -31.78 -30.93
C ASP A 23 -13.76 -33.10 -30.45
N SER A 24 -15.09 -32.98 -30.16
CA SER A 24 -16.30 -33.67 -30.70
C SER A 24 -16.46 -35.23 -30.65
N PRO A 25 -17.68 -35.83 -30.45
CA PRO A 25 -18.92 -35.46 -31.16
C PRO A 25 -20.26 -35.47 -30.36
N ALA A 26 -21.28 -34.91 -31.03
CA ALA A 26 -22.66 -34.70 -30.59
C ALA A 26 -23.47 -35.98 -30.30
N LEU A 27 -24.50 -35.89 -29.45
CA LEU A 27 -25.83 -36.50 -29.65
C LEU A 27 -26.89 -35.95 -28.66
N THR A 28 -27.87 -35.24 -29.23
CA THR A 28 -29.33 -35.13 -28.97
C THR A 28 -29.92 -35.43 -27.58
N GLY A 29 -30.72 -34.48 -27.06
CA GLY A 29 -31.80 -34.76 -26.10
C GLY A 29 -32.38 -33.53 -25.41
N ASN A 30 -33.30 -32.83 -26.07
CA ASN A 30 -34.03 -31.68 -25.51
C ASN A 30 -34.97 -32.07 -24.36
N SER A 31 -34.65 -31.65 -23.13
CA SER A 31 -35.64 -31.18 -22.12
C SER A 31 -35.05 -30.40 -20.92
N GLU A 32 -33.74 -30.22 -20.80
CA GLU A 32 -33.11 -29.50 -19.65
C GLU A 32 -32.80 -28.01 -19.90
N LEU A 33 -33.03 -27.50 -21.11
CA LEU A 33 -32.55 -26.19 -21.54
C LEU A 33 -33.24 -24.96 -20.88
N THR A 34 -34.22 -25.14 -19.98
CA THR A 34 -34.88 -24.01 -19.29
C THR A 34 -34.51 -23.84 -17.82
N ASN A 35 -33.89 -24.82 -17.15
CA ASN A 35 -33.58 -24.72 -15.72
C ASN A 35 -32.13 -24.27 -15.44
N ASN A 36 -31.21 -24.53 -16.37
CA ASN A 36 -29.79 -24.21 -16.19
C ASN A 36 -29.44 -22.76 -16.57
N ALA A 37 -30.16 -22.15 -17.52
CA ALA A 37 -29.92 -20.79 -17.98
C ALA A 37 -29.97 -19.72 -16.88
N LYS A 38 -30.76 -19.96 -15.81
CA LYS A 38 -30.89 -19.02 -14.68
C LYS A 38 -29.61 -18.85 -13.87
N PHE A 39 -28.71 -19.84 -13.89
CA PHE A 39 -27.40 -19.76 -13.24
C PHE A 39 -26.29 -19.31 -14.19
N THR A 40 -26.44 -19.50 -15.50
CA THR A 40 -25.39 -19.12 -16.45
C THR A 40 -25.17 -17.60 -16.53
N GLY A 41 -23.93 -17.19 -16.72
CA GLY A 41 -23.49 -15.80 -16.80
C GLY A 41 -22.48 -15.42 -15.72
N GLN A 42 -22.15 -14.13 -15.67
CA GLN A 42 -21.28 -13.56 -14.66
C GLN A 42 -22.07 -13.08 -13.44
N TRP A 43 -21.50 -13.34 -12.26
CA TRP A 43 -22.06 -13.02 -10.97
C TRP A 43 -21.05 -12.26 -10.13
N TYR A 44 -21.49 -11.18 -9.51
CA TYR A 44 -20.66 -10.26 -8.75
C TYR A 44 -21.16 -10.15 -7.33
N GLY A 45 -20.26 -10.12 -6.35
CA GLY A 45 -20.63 -9.83 -4.99
C GLY A 45 -19.42 -9.77 -4.08
N TYR A 46 -19.65 -9.49 -2.81
CA TYR A 46 -18.59 -9.31 -1.83
C TYR A 46 -18.61 -10.42 -0.77
N ILE A 47 -17.43 -10.87 -0.37
CA ILE A 47 -17.21 -11.54 0.93
C ILE A 47 -16.76 -10.48 1.92
N ALA A 48 -17.47 -10.33 3.03
CA ALA A 48 -17.00 -9.52 4.14
C ALA A 48 -15.75 -10.14 4.80
N MET A 49 -14.66 -9.37 4.90
CA MET A 49 -13.46 -9.73 5.66
C MET A 49 -13.20 -8.74 6.78
N PRO A 50 -12.39 -9.10 7.80
CA PRO A 50 -12.08 -8.20 8.90
C PRO A 50 -11.47 -6.85 8.50
N ASN A 51 -10.82 -6.77 7.33
CA ASN A 51 -10.07 -5.59 6.91
C ASN A 51 -10.64 -4.93 5.63
N SER A 52 -11.19 -5.71 4.70
CA SER A 52 -11.80 -5.23 3.47
C SER A 52 -12.67 -6.28 2.79
N ASP A 53 -13.79 -5.85 2.21
CA ASP A 53 -14.65 -6.73 1.44
C ASP A 53 -13.93 -7.21 0.18
N LEU A 54 -14.04 -8.50 -0.13
CA LEU A 54 -13.45 -9.12 -1.30
C LEU A 54 -14.48 -9.23 -2.41
N LEU A 55 -14.28 -8.49 -3.50
CA LEU A 55 -15.05 -8.68 -4.72
C LEU A 55 -14.79 -10.08 -5.29
N LEU A 56 -15.86 -10.81 -5.51
CA LEU A 56 -15.90 -12.07 -6.22
C LEU A 56 -16.56 -11.85 -7.58
N ILE A 57 -15.95 -12.40 -8.62
CA ILE A 57 -16.57 -12.53 -9.94
C ILE A 57 -16.60 -14.01 -10.27
N VAL A 58 -17.80 -14.57 -10.41
CA VAL A 58 -18.03 -15.97 -10.73
C VAL A 58 -18.67 -16.03 -12.11
N THR A 59 -17.99 -16.65 -13.06
CA THR A 59 -18.58 -16.96 -14.38
C THR A 59 -19.04 -18.40 -14.34
N LEU A 60 -20.31 -18.63 -14.68
CA LEU A 60 -20.90 -19.97 -14.77
C LEU A 60 -21.36 -20.23 -16.21
N GLU A 61 -20.94 -21.35 -16.76
CA GLU A 61 -21.27 -21.78 -18.11
C GLU A 61 -21.81 -23.21 -18.07
N HIS A 62 -22.73 -23.50 -18.99
CA HIS A 62 -23.32 -24.83 -19.11
C HIS A 62 -23.44 -25.20 -20.59
N SER A 63 -22.70 -26.22 -21.01
CA SER A 63 -22.68 -26.73 -22.38
C SER A 63 -22.60 -28.26 -22.36
N ASP A 64 -23.29 -28.92 -23.29
CA ASP A 64 -23.26 -30.38 -23.43
C ASP A 64 -23.52 -31.16 -22.13
N ASN A 65 -24.48 -30.69 -21.32
CA ASN A 65 -24.81 -31.22 -19.97
C ASN A 65 -23.65 -31.19 -18.96
N HIS A 66 -22.65 -30.33 -19.19
CA HIS A 66 -21.54 -30.12 -18.28
C HIS A 66 -21.52 -28.67 -17.79
N TRP A 67 -21.35 -28.51 -16.48
CA TRP A 67 -21.07 -27.22 -15.87
C TRP A 67 -19.58 -26.94 -15.91
N SER A 68 -19.25 -25.71 -16.27
CA SER A 68 -17.92 -25.15 -16.11
C SER A 68 -18.04 -23.73 -15.57
N GLY A 69 -16.92 -23.17 -15.15
CA GLY A 69 -16.92 -21.80 -14.67
C GLY A 69 -15.57 -21.36 -14.20
N THR A 70 -15.48 -20.07 -13.96
CA THR A 70 -14.28 -19.43 -13.46
C THR A 70 -14.58 -18.59 -12.24
N PHE A 71 -13.59 -18.51 -11.36
CA PHE A 71 -13.61 -17.70 -10.16
C PHE A 71 -12.48 -16.67 -10.23
N VAL A 72 -12.83 -15.40 -10.05
CA VAL A 72 -11.91 -14.27 -10.04
C VAL A 72 -12.06 -13.55 -8.71
N VAL A 73 -10.94 -13.26 -8.08
CA VAL A 73 -10.85 -12.35 -6.92
C VAL A 73 -9.85 -11.28 -7.30
N PRO A 74 -10.28 -10.16 -7.90
CA PRO A 74 -9.38 -9.17 -8.44
C PRO A 74 -8.35 -8.72 -7.39
N SER A 75 -8.81 -8.34 -6.20
CA SER A 75 -7.96 -7.86 -5.09
C SER A 75 -6.96 -8.88 -4.53
N GLN A 76 -6.95 -10.12 -5.03
CA GLN A 76 -5.98 -11.16 -4.68
C GLN A 76 -5.17 -11.66 -5.88
N GLY A 77 -5.38 -11.08 -7.07
CA GLY A 77 -4.70 -11.50 -8.30
C GLY A 77 -5.13 -12.88 -8.79
N ALA A 78 -6.16 -13.50 -8.20
CA ALA A 78 -6.75 -14.73 -8.69
C ALA A 78 -7.57 -14.40 -9.95
N ALA A 79 -7.04 -14.77 -11.12
CA ALA A 79 -7.69 -14.52 -12.40
C ALA A 79 -8.10 -15.85 -13.04
N GLY A 80 -9.41 -16.07 -13.14
CA GLY A 80 -9.98 -17.12 -13.99
C GLY A 80 -9.74 -18.54 -13.47
N LEU A 81 -9.67 -18.74 -12.15
CA LEU A 81 -9.45 -20.07 -11.57
C LEU A 81 -10.61 -20.99 -11.95
N PRO A 82 -10.36 -22.21 -12.46
CA PRO A 82 -11.44 -23.10 -12.85
C PRO A 82 -12.27 -23.51 -11.62
N LEU A 83 -13.56 -23.68 -11.84
CA LEU A 83 -14.48 -24.26 -10.86
C LEU A 83 -14.67 -25.75 -11.15
N GLU A 84 -14.89 -26.53 -10.10
CA GLU A 84 -14.98 -27.98 -10.11
C GLU A 84 -16.13 -28.47 -9.22
N ASN A 85 -16.47 -29.76 -9.30
CA ASN A 85 -17.45 -30.43 -8.44
C ASN A 85 -18.81 -29.71 -8.37
N PHE A 86 -19.34 -29.34 -9.53
CA PHE A 86 -20.65 -28.71 -9.64
C PHE A 86 -21.77 -29.66 -9.19
N SER A 87 -22.72 -29.11 -8.45
CA SER A 87 -24.01 -29.75 -8.13
C SER A 87 -25.10 -28.71 -8.31
N VAL A 88 -26.07 -28.98 -9.17
CA VAL A 88 -27.18 -28.06 -9.49
C VAL A 88 -28.49 -28.81 -9.35
N SER A 89 -29.41 -28.26 -8.56
CA SER A 89 -30.70 -28.87 -8.26
C SER A 89 -31.73 -27.77 -8.04
N ASP A 90 -32.77 -27.70 -8.87
CA ASP A 90 -33.80 -26.65 -8.81
C ASP A 90 -33.16 -25.26 -8.70
N ASN A 91 -33.34 -24.55 -7.57
CA ASN A 91 -32.77 -23.22 -7.32
C ASN A 91 -31.45 -23.27 -6.56
N GLN A 92 -30.86 -24.43 -6.30
CA GLN A 92 -29.58 -24.57 -5.60
C GLN A 92 -28.44 -24.83 -6.58
N ILE A 93 -27.28 -24.26 -6.27
CA ILE A 93 -26.02 -24.49 -6.94
C ILE A 93 -24.90 -24.61 -5.92
N ALA A 94 -24.01 -25.57 -6.12
CA ALA A 94 -22.77 -25.71 -5.40
C ALA A 94 -21.63 -25.96 -6.38
N PHE A 95 -20.45 -25.47 -6.04
CA PHE A 95 -19.22 -25.71 -6.77
C PHE A 95 -18.03 -25.54 -5.83
N SER A 96 -16.87 -26.04 -6.22
CA SER A 96 -15.61 -25.86 -5.50
C SER A 96 -14.54 -25.26 -6.38
N THR A 97 -13.51 -24.72 -5.75
CA THR A 97 -12.25 -24.37 -6.40
C THR A 97 -11.23 -25.51 -6.18
N PRO A 98 -10.18 -25.64 -7.01
CA PRO A 98 -9.12 -26.63 -6.83
C PRO A 98 -8.42 -26.57 -5.46
N SER A 99 -8.47 -25.41 -4.80
CA SER A 99 -7.89 -25.20 -3.46
C SER A 99 -8.78 -25.75 -2.32
N GLY A 100 -9.93 -26.33 -2.64
CA GLY A 100 -10.86 -26.94 -1.68
C GLY A 100 -11.88 -25.98 -1.07
N SER A 101 -11.89 -24.70 -1.46
CA SER A 101 -13.00 -23.79 -1.09
C SER A 101 -14.27 -24.19 -1.83
N ARG A 102 -15.42 -24.18 -1.15
CA ARG A 102 -16.71 -24.59 -1.69
C ARG A 102 -17.76 -23.50 -1.51
N PHE A 103 -18.49 -23.19 -2.57
CA PHE A 103 -19.72 -22.42 -2.50
C PHE A 103 -20.92 -23.35 -2.47
N GLU A 104 -21.89 -23.05 -1.62
CA GLU A 104 -23.23 -23.61 -1.66
C GLU A 104 -24.23 -22.46 -1.55
N GLY A 105 -25.15 -22.35 -2.49
CA GLY A 105 -26.11 -21.25 -2.51
C GLY A 105 -27.40 -21.56 -3.24
N GLN A 106 -28.34 -20.65 -3.09
CA GLN A 106 -29.66 -20.71 -3.69
C GLN A 106 -29.96 -19.39 -4.42
N LEU A 107 -30.58 -19.51 -5.59
CA LEU A 107 -31.14 -18.38 -6.33
C LEU A 107 -32.43 -17.91 -5.65
N ASP A 108 -32.45 -16.66 -5.22
CA ASP A 108 -33.61 -15.99 -4.64
C ASP A 108 -34.54 -15.39 -5.71
N ASP A 109 -35.70 -14.87 -5.26
CA ASP A 109 -36.73 -14.29 -6.13
C ASP A 109 -36.24 -13.03 -6.87
N ASN A 110 -35.19 -12.37 -6.36
CA ASN A 110 -34.55 -11.21 -6.98
C ASN A 110 -33.44 -11.62 -7.96
N GLN A 111 -33.36 -12.89 -8.33
CA GLN A 111 -32.32 -13.44 -9.20
C GLN A 111 -30.91 -13.22 -8.64
N ARG A 112 -30.74 -13.30 -7.32
CA ARG A 112 -29.43 -13.26 -6.64
C ARG A 112 -29.07 -14.62 -6.05
N LEU A 113 -27.79 -14.98 -6.11
CA LEU A 113 -27.27 -16.18 -5.48
C LEU A 113 -26.89 -15.88 -4.04
N GLN A 114 -27.75 -16.30 -3.12
CA GLN A 114 -27.53 -16.23 -1.68
C GLN A 114 -26.88 -17.54 -1.23
N GLY A 115 -25.68 -17.47 -0.69
CA GLY A 115 -24.97 -18.69 -0.32
C GLY A 115 -23.87 -18.47 0.70
N THR A 116 -23.13 -19.53 0.94
CA THR A 116 -21.99 -19.55 1.85
C THR A 116 -20.78 -20.08 1.13
N PHE A 117 -19.67 -19.34 1.20
CA PHE A 117 -18.35 -19.87 0.89
C PHE A 117 -17.75 -20.49 2.15
N THR A 118 -17.36 -21.75 2.03
CA THR A 118 -16.70 -22.53 3.08
C THR A 118 -15.27 -22.85 2.66
N GLN A 119 -14.31 -22.59 3.55
CA GLN A 119 -12.92 -22.99 3.37
C GLN A 119 -12.36 -23.47 4.70
N GLY A 120 -12.03 -24.76 4.79
CA GLY A 120 -11.72 -25.41 6.06
C GLY A 120 -12.90 -25.30 7.03
N THR A 121 -12.68 -24.70 8.21
CA THR A 121 -13.73 -24.47 9.22
C THR A 121 -14.38 -23.08 9.11
N VAL A 122 -13.93 -22.23 8.19
CA VAL A 122 -14.41 -20.86 8.04
C VAL A 122 -15.56 -20.81 7.04
N GLN A 123 -16.66 -20.19 7.44
CA GLN A 123 -17.84 -19.95 6.61
C GLN A 123 -18.13 -18.46 6.50
N ARG A 124 -18.45 -17.98 5.31
CA ARG A 124 -18.83 -16.59 5.04
C ARG A 124 -20.04 -16.53 4.11
N ALA A 125 -21.04 -15.77 4.53
CA ALA A 125 -22.20 -15.48 3.67
C ALA A 125 -21.76 -14.62 2.49
N VAL A 126 -22.33 -14.92 1.32
CA VAL A 126 -22.10 -14.21 0.07
C VAL A 126 -23.41 -14.05 -0.66
N ASN A 127 -23.60 -12.86 -1.21
CA ASN A 127 -24.73 -12.54 -2.06
C ASN A 127 -24.21 -12.09 -3.42
N LEU A 128 -24.35 -12.93 -4.45
CA LEU A 128 -23.93 -12.60 -5.80
C LEU A 128 -25.11 -12.12 -6.64
N GLY A 129 -24.98 -10.96 -7.27
CA GLY A 129 -25.93 -10.40 -8.24
C GLY A 129 -25.36 -10.38 -9.65
N ARG A 130 -26.17 -9.94 -10.62
CA ARG A 130 -25.76 -9.76 -12.02
C ARG A 130 -25.34 -8.33 -12.36
N GLU A 131 -25.40 -7.42 -11.40
CA GLU A 131 -24.93 -6.06 -11.56
C GLU A 131 -23.41 -6.06 -11.77
N VAL A 132 -22.95 -5.56 -12.92
CA VAL A 132 -21.52 -5.51 -13.23
C VAL A 132 -20.85 -4.60 -12.21
N ILE A 133 -19.98 -5.19 -11.39
CA ILE A 133 -19.11 -4.42 -10.51
C ILE A 133 -17.77 -4.34 -11.21
N ASP A 134 -17.53 -3.23 -11.90
CA ASP A 134 -16.21 -2.91 -12.43
C ASP A 134 -15.37 -2.31 -11.28
N PRO A 135 -14.37 -3.05 -10.74
CA PRO A 135 -13.52 -2.54 -9.67
C PRO A 135 -12.65 -1.35 -10.09
N ASN A 136 -12.59 -1.05 -11.39
CA ASN A 136 -11.84 0.05 -11.96
C ASN A 136 -12.73 1.21 -12.44
N ALA A 137 -14.04 1.12 -12.23
CA ALA A 137 -14.98 2.17 -12.61
C ALA A 137 -14.56 3.51 -11.99
N THR A 138 -14.65 4.57 -12.79
CA THR A 138 -14.49 5.93 -12.27
C THR A 138 -15.66 6.25 -11.35
N PHE A 139 -15.37 6.84 -10.20
CA PHE A 139 -16.39 7.34 -9.28
C PHE A 139 -16.07 8.77 -8.88
N THR A 140 -17.09 9.51 -8.47
CA THR A 140 -16.95 10.93 -8.12
C THR A 140 -17.03 11.09 -6.61
N LEU A 141 -16.11 11.88 -6.05
CA LEU A 141 -16.12 12.35 -4.67
C LEU A 141 -16.58 13.80 -4.63
N THR A 142 -17.45 14.12 -3.68
CA THR A 142 -17.79 15.52 -3.40
C THR A 142 -16.79 16.07 -2.39
N SER A 143 -16.02 17.08 -2.80
CA SER A 143 -15.21 17.90 -1.89
C SER A 143 -15.87 19.25 -1.64
N ARG A 144 -15.43 19.95 -0.60
CA ARG A 144 -15.88 21.31 -0.26
C ARG A 144 -15.61 22.32 -1.38
N TRP A 145 -14.70 22.01 -2.31
CA TRP A 145 -14.27 22.89 -3.39
C TRP A 145 -14.68 22.42 -4.78
N GLY A 146 -15.53 21.39 -4.86
CA GLY A 146 -16.01 20.83 -6.11
C GLY A 146 -15.92 19.31 -6.13
N ASP A 147 -16.58 18.73 -7.13
CA ASP A 147 -16.55 17.30 -7.35
C ASP A 147 -15.21 16.86 -7.97
N ILE A 148 -14.79 15.64 -7.65
CA ILE A 148 -13.50 15.07 -8.01
C ILE A 148 -13.75 13.68 -8.58
N ASP A 149 -13.36 13.47 -9.83
CA ASP A 149 -13.36 12.15 -10.43
C ASP A 149 -12.12 11.37 -9.97
N VAL A 150 -12.36 10.16 -9.49
CA VAL A 150 -11.35 9.17 -9.12
C VAL A 150 -11.37 8.07 -10.17
N GLU A 151 -10.36 8.07 -11.04
CA GLU A 151 -10.20 7.06 -12.07
C GLU A 151 -9.11 6.06 -11.71
N THR A 152 -9.25 4.81 -12.15
CA THR A 152 -8.15 3.85 -12.08
C THR A 152 -7.21 4.10 -13.26
N PHE A 153 -6.04 4.69 -12.99
CA PHE A 153 -5.03 4.95 -13.99
C PHE A 153 -4.26 3.67 -14.37
N ALA A 154 -3.94 2.84 -13.37
CA ALA A 154 -3.31 1.53 -13.60
C ALA A 154 -3.80 0.53 -12.55
N SER A 155 -3.78 -0.75 -12.90
CA SER A 155 -4.17 -1.85 -12.01
C SER A 155 -3.27 -3.07 -12.23
N GLY A 156 -3.50 -4.15 -11.46
CA GLY A 156 -2.72 -5.39 -11.57
C GLY A 156 -1.40 -5.39 -10.80
N LEU A 157 -1.15 -4.39 -9.95
CA LEU A 157 -0.01 -4.37 -9.05
C LEU A 157 -0.22 -5.37 -7.89
N VAL A 158 0.86 -5.78 -7.25
CA VAL A 158 0.85 -6.68 -6.10
C VAL A 158 1.48 -5.96 -4.93
N ARG A 159 0.62 -5.46 -4.03
CA ARG A 159 1.00 -4.72 -2.83
C ARG A 159 2.04 -3.63 -3.12
N PRO A 160 1.70 -2.65 -3.99
CA PRO A 160 2.62 -1.60 -4.33
C PRO A 160 2.91 -0.70 -3.12
N TRP A 161 4.12 -0.14 -3.03
CA TRP A 161 4.58 0.56 -1.83
C TRP A 161 4.99 2.01 -2.08
N GLY A 162 5.87 2.25 -3.05
CA GLY A 162 6.38 3.57 -3.43
C GLY A 162 6.22 3.80 -4.93
N LEU A 163 6.15 5.06 -5.31
CA LEU A 163 6.12 5.46 -6.71
C LEU A 163 6.86 6.78 -6.93
N ASP A 164 7.40 6.94 -8.13
CA ASP A 164 7.94 8.21 -8.62
C ASP A 164 7.72 8.38 -10.12
N PHE A 165 7.64 9.62 -10.59
CA PHE A 165 7.33 9.94 -11.99
C PHE A 165 8.59 9.98 -12.84
N LEU A 166 8.65 9.10 -13.83
CA LEU A 166 9.66 9.16 -14.88
C LEU A 166 9.30 10.26 -15.90
N ASN A 167 10.27 10.59 -16.74
CA ASN A 167 10.03 11.43 -17.90
C ASN A 167 8.92 10.82 -18.79
N ASN A 168 8.14 11.69 -19.43
CA ASN A 168 7.07 11.37 -20.40
C ASN A 168 5.80 10.74 -19.78
N GLY A 169 5.52 10.97 -18.50
CA GLY A 169 4.27 10.54 -17.87
C GLY A 169 4.24 9.06 -17.47
N ARG A 170 5.37 8.36 -17.56
CA ARG A 170 5.52 6.99 -17.03
C ARG A 170 5.76 7.05 -15.52
N ILE A 171 5.39 5.98 -14.82
CA ILE A 171 5.53 5.90 -13.36
C ILE A 171 6.37 4.68 -13.01
N LEU A 172 7.41 4.89 -12.20
CA LEU A 172 8.19 3.81 -11.60
C LEU A 172 7.52 3.42 -10.27
N VAL A 173 7.27 2.15 -10.05
CA VAL A 173 6.51 1.65 -8.89
C VAL A 173 7.21 0.45 -8.26
N THR A 174 7.35 0.46 -6.95
CA THR A 174 7.80 -0.70 -6.19
C THR A 174 6.62 -1.55 -5.74
N GLU A 175 6.81 -2.86 -5.78
CA GLU A 175 5.90 -3.86 -5.24
C GLU A 175 6.60 -4.55 -4.08
N LEU A 176 5.95 -4.59 -2.93
CA LEU A 176 6.52 -5.10 -1.68
C LEU A 176 7.20 -6.48 -1.81
N PRO A 177 6.68 -7.44 -2.62
CA PRO A 177 7.37 -8.72 -2.85
C PRO A 177 8.76 -8.64 -3.48
N GLY A 178 9.29 -7.45 -3.79
CA GLY A 178 10.62 -7.29 -4.36
C GLY A 178 10.63 -7.13 -5.87
N ARG A 179 9.60 -6.47 -6.42
CA ARG A 179 9.55 -6.15 -7.86
C ARG A 179 9.52 -4.64 -8.06
N LEU A 180 10.22 -4.18 -9.08
CA LEU A 180 10.17 -2.81 -9.57
C LEU A 180 9.50 -2.84 -10.94
N ARG A 181 8.52 -1.98 -11.18
CA ARG A 181 7.69 -1.98 -12.40
C ARG A 181 7.64 -0.58 -13.00
N ILE A 182 7.47 -0.52 -14.31
CA ILE A 182 7.09 0.71 -15.01
C ILE A 182 5.62 0.59 -15.38
N VAL A 183 4.84 1.60 -15.02
CA VAL A 183 3.52 1.87 -15.59
C VAL A 183 3.73 2.88 -16.72
N GLU A 184 3.33 2.52 -17.92
CA GLU A 184 3.45 3.36 -19.11
C GLU A 184 2.46 4.54 -19.05
N ALA A 185 2.65 5.52 -19.93
CA ALA A 185 1.85 6.76 -19.92
C ALA A 185 0.35 6.53 -20.21
N ASP A 186 0.00 5.40 -20.81
CA ASP A 186 -1.38 4.97 -21.06
C ASP A 186 -1.99 4.15 -19.90
N GLY A 187 -1.25 3.96 -18.82
CA GLY A 187 -1.67 3.16 -17.67
C GLY A 187 -1.34 1.66 -17.76
N SER A 188 -0.75 1.19 -18.88
CA SER A 188 -0.38 -0.21 -19.03
C SER A 188 0.80 -0.59 -18.12
N LEU A 189 0.73 -1.78 -17.52
CA LEU A 189 1.73 -2.27 -16.58
C LEU A 189 2.80 -3.10 -17.29
N GLY A 190 4.04 -2.59 -17.31
CA GLY A 190 5.21 -3.27 -17.89
C GLY A 190 5.69 -4.47 -17.06
N THR A 191 6.64 -5.24 -17.60
CA THR A 191 7.24 -6.39 -16.90
C THR A 191 8.16 -5.96 -15.75
N PRO A 192 8.46 -6.85 -14.78
CA PRO A 192 9.44 -6.57 -13.72
C PRO A 192 10.81 -6.16 -14.26
N ILE A 193 11.37 -5.09 -13.70
CA ILE A 193 12.74 -4.64 -13.95
C ILE A 193 13.71 -5.64 -13.30
N ALA A 194 14.74 -6.03 -14.04
CA ALA A 194 15.78 -6.93 -13.56
C ALA A 194 16.79 -6.23 -12.64
N GLY A 195 17.50 -6.98 -11.79
CA GLY A 195 18.58 -6.45 -10.94
C GLY A 195 18.13 -5.83 -9.62
N VAL A 196 16.85 -5.95 -9.25
CA VAL A 196 16.35 -5.59 -7.91
C VAL A 196 16.98 -6.51 -6.85
N PRO A 197 17.43 -5.99 -5.69
CA PRO A 197 18.08 -6.80 -4.66
C PRO A 197 17.12 -7.83 -4.06
N ALA A 198 17.68 -8.91 -3.51
CA ALA A 198 16.91 -9.84 -2.70
C ALA A 198 16.36 -9.12 -1.46
N VAL A 199 15.04 -9.21 -1.24
CA VAL A 199 14.35 -8.61 -0.11
C VAL A 199 13.85 -9.68 0.85
N ASN A 200 13.72 -9.35 2.14
CA ASN A 200 12.99 -10.21 3.06
C ASN A 200 11.49 -10.12 2.76
N GLN A 201 10.89 -11.18 2.22
CA GLN A 201 9.48 -11.22 1.83
C GLN A 201 8.54 -11.67 2.97
N THR A 202 8.75 -11.16 4.18
CA THR A 202 7.87 -11.43 5.33
C THR A 202 7.04 -10.20 5.66
N ASN A 203 5.75 -10.19 5.34
CA ASN A 203 4.87 -9.05 5.63
C ASN A 203 5.08 -8.52 7.07
N PRO A 204 5.51 -7.24 7.27
CA PRO A 204 5.49 -6.11 6.34
C PRO A 204 6.83 -5.78 5.68
N ALA A 205 7.86 -6.60 5.84
CA ALA A 205 9.13 -6.50 5.13
C ALA A 205 8.97 -6.69 3.61
N GLY A 206 9.85 -6.03 2.85
CA GLY A 206 9.90 -6.15 1.39
C GLY A 206 10.72 -5.03 0.74
N LEU A 207 10.41 -4.74 -0.52
CA LEU A 207 10.87 -3.53 -1.21
C LEU A 207 9.94 -2.37 -0.86
N PHE A 208 10.51 -1.28 -0.34
CA PHE A 208 9.75 -0.13 0.14
C PHE A 208 9.73 0.96 -0.93
N ASP A 209 10.55 2.00 -0.79
CA ASP A 209 10.41 3.21 -1.57
C ASP A 209 11.28 3.20 -2.83
N VAL A 210 10.88 4.04 -3.78
CA VAL A 210 11.71 4.44 -4.91
C VAL A 210 11.64 5.95 -5.07
N VAL A 211 12.81 6.58 -5.17
CA VAL A 211 12.92 8.01 -5.52
C VAL A 211 13.93 8.20 -6.63
N LEU A 212 13.64 9.10 -7.56
CA LEU A 212 14.59 9.48 -8.61
C LEU A 212 15.65 10.42 -8.03
N ALA A 213 16.87 10.31 -8.53
CA ALA A 213 17.91 11.29 -8.21
C ALA A 213 17.49 12.69 -8.72
N PRO A 214 17.93 13.79 -8.06
CA PRO A 214 17.68 15.14 -8.55
C PRO A 214 18.19 15.37 -9.99
N ASP A 215 19.23 14.66 -10.40
CA ASP A 215 19.83 14.71 -11.74
C ASP A 215 19.38 13.55 -12.66
N PHE A 216 18.26 12.88 -12.35
CA PHE A 216 17.80 11.67 -13.05
C PHE A 216 17.74 11.83 -14.57
N ALA A 217 17.34 13.00 -15.06
CA ALA A 217 17.28 13.30 -16.50
C ALA A 217 18.60 13.00 -17.23
N THR A 218 19.74 13.14 -16.55
CA THR A 218 21.08 12.83 -17.09
C THR A 218 21.70 11.57 -16.50
N SER A 219 21.53 11.32 -15.20
CA SER A 219 22.20 10.20 -14.52
C SER A 219 21.46 8.87 -14.66
N GLN A 220 20.14 8.93 -14.88
CA GLN A 220 19.21 7.80 -14.78
C GLN A 220 19.32 7.06 -13.43
N ARG A 221 19.79 7.73 -12.37
CA ARG A 221 19.99 7.14 -11.05
C ARG A 221 18.71 7.15 -10.25
N ILE A 222 18.36 6.00 -9.67
CA ILE A 222 17.26 5.84 -8.72
C ILE A 222 17.80 5.37 -7.38
N TYR A 223 17.03 5.62 -6.33
CA TYR A 223 17.31 5.15 -4.98
C TYR A 223 16.19 4.20 -4.56
N LEU A 224 16.56 3.10 -3.92
CA LEU A 224 15.64 2.10 -3.41
C LEU A 224 15.88 1.87 -1.92
N SER A 225 14.80 1.73 -1.16
CA SER A 225 14.85 1.25 0.22
C SER A 225 14.18 -0.11 0.35
N TRP A 226 14.71 -0.99 1.19
CA TRP A 226 14.15 -2.33 1.40
C TRP A 226 14.48 -2.90 2.77
N ALA A 227 13.73 -3.92 3.19
CA ALA A 227 14.06 -4.72 4.36
C ALA A 227 15.20 -5.69 4.03
N LYS A 228 16.42 -5.35 4.47
CA LYS A 228 17.61 -6.19 4.31
C LYS A 228 17.72 -7.14 5.51
N PRO A 229 17.69 -8.47 5.29
CA PRO A 229 17.89 -9.43 6.36
C PRO A 229 19.35 -9.41 6.87
N ASP A 230 19.57 -9.94 8.07
CA ASP A 230 20.91 -10.16 8.64
C ASP A 230 21.64 -11.31 7.94
N ALA A 231 20.91 -12.38 7.62
CA ALA A 231 21.32 -13.56 6.89
C ALA A 231 20.19 -14.01 5.95
N ALA A 232 20.53 -14.69 4.86
CA ALA A 232 19.54 -15.20 3.92
C ALA A 232 18.54 -16.15 4.63
N GLY A 233 17.24 -15.87 4.50
CA GLY A 233 16.18 -16.62 5.18
C GLY A 233 16.01 -16.33 6.68
N GLY A 234 16.78 -15.38 7.24
CA GLY A 234 16.65 -14.94 8.62
C GLY A 234 15.44 -14.03 8.85
N ASN A 235 14.90 -14.05 10.08
CA ASN A 235 13.79 -13.18 10.48
C ASN A 235 14.26 -11.80 10.98
N ALA A 236 15.55 -11.65 11.29
CA ALA A 236 16.11 -10.37 11.71
C ALA A 236 16.42 -9.52 10.48
N ALA A 237 15.85 -8.32 10.44
CA ALA A 237 16.03 -7.40 9.31
C ALA A 237 15.95 -5.95 9.80
N SER A 238 16.46 -5.05 8.97
CA SER A 238 16.23 -3.61 9.11
C SER A 238 16.26 -2.96 7.72
N THR A 239 15.94 -1.68 7.65
CA THR A 239 15.87 -0.93 6.40
C THR A 239 17.27 -0.65 5.86
N SER A 240 17.48 -0.82 4.56
CA SER A 240 18.70 -0.43 3.86
C SER A 240 18.34 0.44 2.66
N VAL A 241 19.31 1.22 2.18
CA VAL A 241 19.18 2.10 1.01
C VAL A 241 20.35 1.87 0.08
N ALA A 242 20.05 1.89 -1.21
CA ALA A 242 21.02 1.79 -2.29
C ALA A 242 20.59 2.70 -3.44
N HIS A 243 21.56 3.05 -4.29
CA HIS A 243 21.26 3.63 -5.59
C HIS A 243 21.69 2.70 -6.73
N ALA A 244 21.03 2.83 -7.87
CA ALA A 244 21.35 2.11 -9.09
C ALA A 244 20.99 2.97 -10.31
N ARG A 245 21.58 2.67 -11.47
CA ARG A 245 21.21 3.28 -12.74
C ARG A 245 20.13 2.43 -13.42
N LEU A 246 19.01 3.05 -13.78
CA LEU A 246 17.92 2.42 -14.50
C LEU A 246 18.15 2.53 -16.01
N ALA A 247 18.35 1.41 -16.70
CA ALA A 247 18.50 1.38 -18.16
C ALA A 247 18.11 0.02 -18.73
N ASP A 248 17.49 0.03 -19.92
CA ASP A 248 17.17 -1.17 -20.70
C ASP A 248 16.36 -2.22 -19.94
N GLY A 249 15.45 -1.77 -19.05
CA GLY A 249 14.63 -2.65 -18.23
C GLY A 249 15.39 -3.35 -17.09
N ALA A 250 16.57 -2.85 -16.71
CA ALA A 250 17.39 -3.41 -15.65
C ALA A 250 18.03 -2.32 -14.76
N LEU A 251 18.42 -2.71 -13.56
CA LEU A 251 19.25 -1.92 -12.66
C LEU A 251 20.73 -2.30 -12.82
N HIS A 252 21.56 -1.29 -12.98
CA HIS A 252 23.02 -1.39 -13.10
C HIS A 252 23.70 -0.64 -11.95
N ASP A 253 24.96 -0.97 -11.68
CA ASP A 253 25.81 -0.20 -10.77
C ASP A 253 25.22 -0.07 -9.34
N PHE A 254 24.55 -1.14 -8.88
CA PHE A 254 23.87 -1.18 -7.59
C PHE A 254 24.87 -0.99 -6.44
N THR A 255 24.71 0.08 -5.67
CA THR A 255 25.60 0.45 -4.55
C THR A 255 24.77 0.70 -3.31
N GLU A 256 24.97 -0.11 -2.27
CA GLU A 256 24.38 0.15 -0.94
C GLU A 256 25.09 1.32 -0.27
N ILE A 257 24.30 2.29 0.18
CA ILE A 257 24.79 3.54 0.79
C ILE A 257 24.41 3.68 2.26
N PHE A 258 23.45 2.88 2.73
CA PHE A 258 23.02 2.88 4.13
C PHE A 258 22.42 1.54 4.54
N SER A 259 22.69 1.10 5.77
CA SER A 259 22.06 -0.07 6.40
C SER A 259 21.76 0.25 7.86
N ALA A 260 20.47 0.31 8.21
CA ALA A 260 20.05 0.55 9.58
C ALA A 260 20.53 -0.56 10.54
N TYR A 261 20.76 -0.16 11.79
CA TYR A 261 21.25 -1.01 12.87
C TYR A 261 20.41 -0.73 14.14
N PRO A 262 20.09 -1.75 14.95
CA PRO A 262 20.35 -3.17 14.71
C PRO A 262 19.37 -3.78 13.70
N LYS A 263 19.72 -4.96 13.19
CA LYS A 263 18.78 -5.84 12.51
C LYS A 263 18.15 -6.77 13.53
N VAL A 264 16.84 -6.69 13.67
CA VAL A 264 16.07 -7.47 14.64
C VAL A 264 14.77 -7.97 14.02
N PRO A 265 14.22 -9.10 14.47
CA PRO A 265 12.86 -9.49 14.11
C PRO A 265 11.89 -8.41 14.55
N GLY A 266 10.85 -8.16 13.76
CA GLY A 266 9.85 -7.17 14.12
C GLY A 266 9.14 -6.52 12.94
N TRP A 267 8.47 -5.42 13.26
CA TRP A 267 7.57 -4.67 12.40
C TRP A 267 8.18 -3.29 12.11
N HIS A 268 7.38 -2.28 11.72
CA HIS A 268 7.78 -0.86 11.71
C HIS A 268 9.15 -0.58 11.08
N TYR A 269 9.27 -0.83 9.77
CA TYR A 269 10.51 -0.58 9.03
C TYR A 269 10.71 0.91 8.69
N GLY A 270 9.63 1.71 8.68
CA GLY A 270 9.61 2.94 7.93
C GLY A 270 9.95 2.67 6.45
N GLY A 271 10.96 3.36 5.94
CA GLY A 271 11.52 3.13 4.60
C GLY A 271 11.30 4.28 3.63
N ARG A 272 10.54 5.31 4.00
CA ARG A 272 10.26 6.48 3.15
C ARG A 272 11.53 7.30 2.92
N MET A 273 11.81 7.63 1.67
CA MET A 273 12.92 8.49 1.28
C MET A 273 12.42 9.82 0.71
N LEU A 274 13.22 10.87 0.90
CA LEU A 274 12.95 12.18 0.29
C LEU A 274 14.26 12.95 0.12
N PHE A 275 14.51 13.48 -1.08
CA PHE A 275 15.59 14.44 -1.27
C PHE A 275 15.24 15.80 -0.66
N SER A 276 16.23 16.47 -0.07
CA SER A 276 16.12 17.91 0.24
C SER A 276 15.79 18.71 -1.03
N ALA A 277 15.21 19.90 -0.86
CA ALA A 277 14.80 20.75 -1.99
C ALA A 277 15.94 21.08 -2.98
N ASP A 278 17.17 21.16 -2.48
CA ASP A 278 18.40 21.42 -3.23
C ASP A 278 19.14 20.14 -3.69
N GLY A 279 18.59 18.96 -3.37
CA GLY A 279 19.15 17.65 -3.70
C GLY A 279 20.45 17.28 -2.95
N GLN A 280 20.91 18.09 -1.99
CA GLN A 280 22.18 17.87 -1.28
C GLN A 280 22.11 16.74 -0.26
N TYR A 281 20.91 16.40 0.21
CA TYR A 281 20.68 15.40 1.23
C TYR A 281 19.57 14.44 0.83
N LEU A 282 19.70 13.20 1.29
CA LEU A 282 18.66 12.19 1.27
C LEU A 282 18.20 11.96 2.72
N PHE A 283 16.92 12.19 2.97
CA PHE A 283 16.27 11.83 4.22
C PHE A 283 15.67 10.43 4.14
N LEU A 284 15.73 9.69 5.24
CA LEU A 284 15.11 8.36 5.37
C LEU A 284 14.39 8.25 6.72
N GLY A 285 13.08 8.03 6.68
CA GLY A 285 12.27 7.78 7.88
C GLY A 285 12.33 6.30 8.30
N LEU A 286 12.62 6.04 9.58
CA LEU A 286 12.69 4.69 10.15
C LEU A 286 11.64 4.49 11.25
N GLY A 287 11.34 3.23 11.54
CA GLY A 287 10.48 2.84 12.65
C GLY A 287 11.25 2.15 13.78
N ASP A 288 10.58 2.00 14.91
CA ASP A 288 11.10 1.47 16.18
C ASP A 288 11.22 -0.06 16.22
N ARG A 289 10.93 -0.75 15.11
CA ARG A 289 10.90 -2.22 14.99
C ARG A 289 9.80 -2.93 15.80
N GLY A 290 8.91 -2.20 16.46
CA GLY A 290 7.73 -2.71 17.17
C GLY A 290 7.94 -3.00 18.65
N ASP A 291 8.88 -3.90 18.97
CA ASP A 291 9.09 -4.35 20.36
C ASP A 291 10.28 -3.68 21.05
N GLN A 292 11.00 -2.80 20.34
CA GLN A 292 12.21 -2.12 20.83
C GLN A 292 11.90 -0.71 21.32
N LEU A 293 10.84 -0.55 22.10
CA LEU A 293 10.27 0.75 22.48
C LEU A 293 11.34 1.78 22.89
N MET A 294 12.18 1.46 23.88
CA MET A 294 13.22 2.39 24.36
C MET A 294 14.34 2.66 23.35
N GLN A 295 14.58 1.82 22.35
CA GLN A 295 15.65 2.09 21.39
C GLN A 295 15.39 3.35 20.55
N SER A 296 14.13 3.77 20.41
CA SER A 296 13.80 5.06 19.79
C SER A 296 14.27 6.28 20.59
N GLN A 297 14.68 6.10 21.85
CA GLN A 297 15.27 7.12 22.72
C GLN A 297 16.81 7.00 22.82
N GLU A 298 17.41 5.99 22.19
CA GLU A 298 18.84 5.74 22.24
C GLU A 298 19.52 6.19 20.95
N LEU A 299 20.62 6.93 21.07
CA LEU A 299 21.35 7.44 19.89
C LEU A 299 22.34 6.42 19.30
N ASN A 300 22.51 5.25 19.92
CA ASN A 300 23.34 4.16 19.40
C ASN A 300 22.57 3.16 18.52
N SER A 301 21.34 3.53 18.12
CA SER A 301 20.43 2.75 17.28
C SER A 301 19.78 3.63 16.22
N HIS A 302 19.52 3.07 15.05
CA HIS A 302 18.76 3.71 13.97
C HIS A 302 17.24 3.46 14.09
N THR A 303 16.78 2.72 15.09
CA THR A 303 15.35 2.43 15.24
C THR A 303 14.61 3.66 15.73
N GLY A 304 13.49 4.00 15.11
CA GLY A 304 12.67 5.14 15.53
C GLY A 304 13.34 6.50 15.31
N THR A 305 14.16 6.61 14.26
CA THR A 305 14.88 7.84 13.91
C THR A 305 14.54 8.31 12.50
N LEU A 306 14.80 9.59 12.24
CA LEU A 306 14.94 10.13 10.91
C LEU A 306 16.43 10.27 10.60
N ILE A 307 16.84 9.80 9.43
CA ILE A 307 18.22 9.80 8.97
C ILE A 307 18.44 10.93 7.95
N ARG A 308 19.60 11.59 7.99
CA ARG A 308 20.07 12.54 6.97
C ARG A 308 21.48 12.14 6.51
N ILE A 309 21.61 11.78 5.24
CA ILE A 309 22.87 11.42 4.58
C ILE A 309 23.04 12.18 3.26
N HIS A 310 24.24 12.24 2.73
CA HIS A 310 24.46 12.65 1.35
C HIS A 310 23.99 11.57 0.36
N PRO A 311 23.75 11.91 -0.93
CA PRO A 311 23.30 10.95 -1.94
C PRO A 311 24.27 9.79 -2.20
N ASP A 312 25.53 9.88 -1.75
CA ASP A 312 26.54 8.82 -1.83
C ASP A 312 26.65 7.98 -0.54
N GLY A 313 25.85 8.29 0.49
CA GLY A 313 25.86 7.63 1.80
C GLY A 313 26.79 8.27 2.84
N SER A 314 27.61 9.26 2.46
CA SER A 314 28.45 9.96 3.42
C SER A 314 27.64 10.81 4.39
N VAL A 315 28.16 10.99 5.61
CA VAL A 315 27.46 11.71 6.67
C VAL A 315 27.75 13.21 6.58
N PRO A 316 26.72 14.08 6.55
CA PRO A 316 26.91 15.52 6.63
C PRO A 316 27.67 15.93 7.90
N ALA A 317 28.71 16.75 7.75
CA ALA A 317 29.54 17.18 8.88
C ALA A 317 28.78 18.02 9.91
N ASP A 318 27.64 18.61 9.53
CA ASP A 318 26.73 19.40 10.36
C ASP A 318 25.58 18.57 10.94
N ASN A 319 25.58 17.23 10.80
CA ASN A 319 24.60 16.39 11.49
C ASN A 319 24.70 16.57 13.03
N PRO A 320 23.57 16.53 13.76
CA PRO A 320 23.50 16.96 15.16
C PRO A 320 24.31 16.09 16.12
N PHE A 321 24.64 14.85 15.74
CA PHE A 321 25.28 13.88 16.61
C PHE A 321 26.67 13.41 16.16
N VAL A 322 27.26 14.05 15.13
CA VAL A 322 28.58 13.68 14.58
C VAL A 322 29.69 13.67 15.65
N ASN A 323 29.60 14.57 16.63
CA ASN A 323 30.59 14.70 17.70
C ASN A 323 30.11 14.14 19.05
N THR A 324 28.99 13.42 19.08
CA THR A 324 28.43 12.84 20.31
C THR A 324 28.97 11.42 20.51
N PRO A 325 29.75 11.15 21.56
CA PRO A 325 30.32 9.81 21.77
C PRO A 325 29.24 8.73 21.88
N GLY A 326 29.37 7.68 21.07
CA GLY A 326 28.45 6.54 21.06
C GLY A 326 27.15 6.75 20.28
N ALA A 327 26.92 7.95 19.74
CA ALA A 327 25.79 8.19 18.84
C ALA A 327 26.12 7.75 17.40
N LEU A 328 25.10 7.35 16.66
CA LEU A 328 25.18 7.10 15.22
C LEU A 328 25.07 8.45 14.48
N PRO A 329 26.10 8.86 13.71
CA PRO A 329 26.21 10.22 13.20
C PRO A 329 25.20 10.55 12.08
N GLU A 330 24.54 9.54 11.50
CA GLU A 330 23.51 9.67 10.47
C GLU A 330 22.17 10.20 11.02
N ILE A 331 21.94 10.10 12.33
CA ILE A 331 20.68 10.49 12.98
C ILE A 331 20.46 12.00 12.86
N TYR A 332 19.31 12.39 12.30
CA TYR A 332 18.83 13.76 12.21
C TYR A 332 17.86 14.09 13.34
N SER A 333 16.87 13.24 13.60
CA SER A 333 15.95 13.33 14.75
C SER A 333 15.61 11.93 15.28
N TYR A 334 15.10 11.84 16.50
CA TYR A 334 14.82 10.57 17.18
C TYR A 334 13.52 10.64 17.99
N GLY A 335 13.11 9.52 18.61
CA GLY A 335 11.85 9.42 19.35
C GLY A 335 10.63 9.28 18.44
N HIS A 336 10.80 8.64 17.28
CA HIS A 336 9.71 8.31 16.37
C HIS A 336 9.28 6.84 16.55
N ARG A 337 8.00 6.55 16.26
CA ARG A 337 7.46 5.19 16.28
C ARG A 337 7.61 4.50 14.93
N ASN A 338 7.04 5.06 13.88
CA ASN A 338 7.06 4.43 12.54
C ASN A 338 6.73 5.44 11.44
N ILE A 339 7.73 6.21 11.01
CA ILE A 339 7.59 7.20 9.93
C ILE A 339 7.16 6.52 8.64
N GLN A 340 6.07 6.99 8.03
CA GLN A 340 5.53 6.43 6.79
C GLN A 340 5.60 7.41 5.62
N GLY A 341 5.40 8.70 5.86
CA GLY A 341 5.41 9.74 4.84
C GLY A 341 6.43 10.83 5.15
N LEU A 342 6.96 11.46 4.11
CA LEU A 342 7.86 12.61 4.19
C LEU A 342 7.45 13.62 3.09
N GLY A 343 7.50 14.91 3.39
CA GLY A 343 7.26 15.98 2.41
C GLY A 343 8.08 17.24 2.73
N ILE A 344 8.50 17.96 1.68
CA ILE A 344 9.11 19.28 1.83
C ILE A 344 8.04 20.35 1.61
N GLN A 345 7.85 21.23 2.59
CA GLN A 345 6.93 22.35 2.48
C GLN A 345 7.45 23.36 1.43
N PRO A 346 6.66 23.68 0.39
CA PRO A 346 7.04 24.67 -0.61
C PRO A 346 7.28 26.04 0.01
N GLY A 347 8.29 26.76 -0.50
CA GLY A 347 8.61 28.13 -0.07
C GLY A 347 9.39 28.24 1.25
N THR A 348 9.28 27.28 2.18
CA THR A 348 10.04 27.26 3.44
C THR A 348 11.12 26.19 3.48
N ASN A 349 11.01 25.16 2.63
CA ASN A 349 11.86 23.97 2.59
C ASN A 349 11.91 23.18 3.91
N ARG A 350 10.94 23.38 4.81
CA ARG A 350 10.84 22.59 6.03
C ARG A 350 10.44 21.15 5.71
N LEU A 351 11.07 20.20 6.38
CA LEU A 351 10.72 18.79 6.31
C LEU A 351 9.53 18.51 7.22
N TRP A 352 8.54 17.79 6.68
CA TRP A 352 7.38 17.29 7.40
C TRP A 352 7.33 15.78 7.29
N ALA A 353 6.79 15.12 8.31
CA ALA A 353 6.69 13.68 8.37
C ALA A 353 5.33 13.24 8.90
N THR A 354 4.83 12.11 8.42
CA THR A 354 3.72 11.39 9.06
C THR A 354 4.21 10.08 9.66
N GLU A 355 3.62 9.67 10.77
CA GLU A 355 3.96 8.41 11.40
C GLU A 355 2.76 7.71 12.06
N HIS A 356 2.83 6.37 12.11
CA HIS A 356 1.82 5.58 12.78
C HIS A 356 1.99 5.64 14.31
N GLY A 357 0.89 5.95 15.00
CA GLY A 357 0.73 5.70 16.42
C GLY A 357 0.38 4.24 16.73
N PRO A 358 0.22 3.88 18.02
CA PRO A 358 -0.26 2.57 18.45
C PRO A 358 -1.77 2.40 18.15
N GLN A 359 -2.63 2.22 19.15
CA GLN A 359 -4.08 2.31 18.97
C GLN A 359 -4.50 3.78 19.09
N GLY A 360 -4.57 4.50 17.96
CA GLY A 360 -4.65 5.97 17.98
C GLY A 360 -3.27 6.62 17.99
N GLY A 361 -3.24 7.95 17.91
CA GLY A 361 -2.02 8.74 17.99
C GLY A 361 -1.17 8.71 16.73
N ASP A 362 -1.77 8.56 15.54
CA ASP A 362 -1.03 8.88 14.30
C ASP A 362 -0.70 10.36 14.29
N GLU A 363 0.47 10.74 13.76
CA GLU A 363 0.98 12.10 13.88
C GLU A 363 1.40 12.71 12.55
N VAL A 364 1.35 14.04 12.49
CA VAL A 364 2.10 14.88 11.56
C VAL A 364 3.12 15.69 12.37
N ASN A 365 4.39 15.57 12.00
CA ASN A 365 5.54 16.16 12.67
C ASN A 365 6.31 17.09 11.71
N ILE A 366 7.06 18.06 12.27
CA ILE A 366 8.05 18.86 11.54
C ILE A 366 9.44 18.50 12.11
N PRO A 367 10.12 17.47 11.58
CA PRO A 367 11.43 17.03 12.07
C PRO A 367 12.51 18.11 12.02
N GLU A 368 13.18 18.34 13.15
CA GLU A 368 14.28 19.30 13.31
C GLU A 368 15.57 18.60 13.79
N PRO A 369 16.77 19.16 13.47
CA PRO A 369 18.03 18.53 13.83
C PRO A 369 18.19 18.38 15.34
N GLY A 370 18.46 17.16 15.80
CA GLY A 370 18.75 16.81 17.18
C GLY A 370 17.52 16.71 18.09
N LYS A 371 16.31 16.92 17.55
CA LYS A 371 15.08 16.93 18.34
C LYS A 371 14.55 15.51 18.62
N ASN A 372 13.84 15.41 19.75
CA ASN A 372 13.22 14.19 20.26
C ASN A 372 11.69 14.29 20.12
N TYR A 373 11.08 13.43 19.32
CA TYR A 373 9.62 13.37 19.09
C TYR A 373 8.90 12.48 20.10
N GLY A 374 9.65 11.93 21.06
CA GLY A 374 9.13 11.52 22.36
C GLY A 374 8.59 10.10 22.47
N TRP A 375 8.33 9.38 21.38
CA TRP A 375 7.98 7.95 21.46
C TRP A 375 9.10 7.15 22.16
N PRO A 376 8.78 6.20 23.06
CA PRO A 376 7.47 5.78 23.56
C PRO A 376 7.03 6.54 24.82
N ILE A 377 7.84 7.48 25.31
CA ILE A 377 7.67 8.18 26.58
C ILE A 377 6.44 9.09 26.54
N ILE A 378 6.18 9.71 25.40
CA ILE A 378 4.92 10.41 25.13
C ILE A 378 4.21 9.81 23.92
N THR A 379 2.88 9.82 23.95
CA THR A 379 2.03 9.32 22.86
C THR A 379 0.62 9.88 23.01
N HIS A 380 -0.04 10.16 21.88
CA HIS A 380 -1.48 10.49 21.82
C HIS A 380 -2.37 9.25 21.62
N GLY A 381 -1.78 8.07 21.53
CA GLY A 381 -2.45 6.78 21.40
C GLY A 381 -2.33 5.90 22.65
N GLU A 382 -3.07 4.80 22.65
CA GLU A 382 -3.10 3.82 23.74
C GLU A 382 -2.55 2.44 23.29
N ALA A 383 -2.35 1.53 24.25
CA ALA A 383 -1.99 0.15 23.93
C ALA A 383 -3.12 -0.56 23.17
N TYR A 384 -2.77 -1.47 22.26
CA TYR A 384 -3.78 -2.27 21.57
C TYR A 384 -4.58 -3.11 22.56
N GLY A 385 -5.91 -2.98 22.50
CA GLY A 385 -6.83 -3.57 23.50
C GLY A 385 -7.19 -2.64 24.67
N GLY A 386 -6.67 -1.41 24.67
CA GLY A 386 -6.94 -0.37 25.66
C GLY A 386 -5.87 -0.26 26.75
N GLY A 387 -5.82 0.90 27.40
CA GLY A 387 -4.90 1.18 28.51
C GLY A 387 -3.58 1.83 28.07
N GLU A 388 -2.72 2.17 29.03
CA GLU A 388 -1.50 2.93 28.74
C GLU A 388 -0.49 2.12 27.92
N VAL A 389 0.17 2.78 26.96
CA VAL A 389 1.35 2.22 26.29
C VAL A 389 2.45 2.01 27.33
N PRO A 390 3.14 0.86 27.34
CA PRO A 390 4.26 0.64 28.25
C PRO A 390 5.29 1.77 28.14
N LEU A 391 5.74 2.29 29.28
CA LEU A 391 6.73 3.39 29.44
C LEU A 391 6.22 4.80 29.14
N ALA A 392 4.99 4.95 28.62
CA ALA A 392 4.41 6.26 28.42
C ALA A 392 4.13 6.94 29.77
N VAL A 393 4.38 8.25 29.84
CA VAL A 393 4.12 9.09 31.03
C VAL A 393 3.07 10.17 30.77
N GLY A 394 2.41 10.13 29.61
CA GLY A 394 1.40 11.09 29.16
C GLY A 394 1.56 11.42 27.67
N PHE A 395 0.94 12.52 27.23
CA PHE A 395 1.03 13.00 25.84
C PHE A 395 2.06 14.14 25.66
N LYS A 396 2.64 14.65 26.75
CA LYS A 396 3.61 15.75 26.72
C LYS A 396 4.63 15.63 27.85
N LYS A 397 5.88 15.97 27.55
CA LYS A 397 6.99 16.06 28.51
C LYS A 397 7.98 17.12 28.06
N GLU A 398 8.61 17.81 29.01
CA GLU A 398 9.69 18.75 28.69
C GLU A 398 10.85 18.06 27.97
N GLY A 399 11.43 18.73 26.97
CA GLY A 399 12.51 18.18 26.14
C GLY A 399 12.04 17.24 25.02
N MET A 400 10.72 17.09 24.82
CA MET A 400 10.13 16.31 23.73
C MET A 400 9.19 17.21 22.93
N GLU A 401 9.34 17.16 21.62
CA GLU A 401 8.55 17.92 20.67
C GLU A 401 7.12 17.37 20.59
N GLN A 402 6.20 18.19 20.11
CA GLN A 402 4.80 17.81 19.93
C GLN A 402 4.48 17.75 18.43
N PRO A 403 3.58 16.85 18.02
CA PRO A 403 3.10 16.86 16.65
C PRO A 403 2.29 18.12 16.38
N VAL A 404 2.34 18.60 15.14
CA VAL A 404 1.51 19.72 14.68
C VAL A 404 0.07 19.30 14.42
N TRP A 405 -0.15 17.99 14.27
CA TRP A 405 -1.47 17.37 14.16
C TRP A 405 -1.41 15.91 14.58
N HIS A 406 -2.50 15.38 15.16
CA HIS A 406 -2.60 13.96 15.46
C HIS A 406 -4.03 13.43 15.22
N TRP A 407 -4.15 12.11 15.00
CA TRP A 407 -5.42 11.41 14.87
C TRP A 407 -5.58 10.36 15.96
N THR A 408 -6.57 10.57 16.83
CA THR A 408 -7.01 9.60 17.84
C THR A 408 -8.53 9.49 17.74
N PRO A 409 -9.08 8.48 17.03
CA PRO A 409 -8.42 7.26 16.53
C PRO A 409 -7.55 7.47 15.27
N SER A 410 -6.55 6.60 15.08
CA SER A 410 -5.56 6.62 13.97
C SER A 410 -6.15 6.36 12.59
N ILE A 411 -5.87 7.17 11.58
CA ILE A 411 -6.32 6.86 10.19
C ILE A 411 -5.48 5.75 9.52
N GLY A 412 -4.42 5.28 10.17
CA GLY A 412 -3.38 4.46 9.57
C GLY A 412 -2.57 5.27 8.57
N VAL A 413 -2.09 6.45 9.00
CA VAL A 413 -1.46 7.44 8.13
C VAL A 413 -0.22 6.88 7.44
N SER A 414 -0.15 7.03 6.12
CA SER A 414 0.93 6.54 5.30
C SER A 414 1.61 7.67 4.54
N GLY A 415 1.59 7.64 3.21
CA GLY A 415 2.17 8.70 2.39
C GLY A 415 1.62 10.09 2.67
N MET A 416 2.45 11.10 2.41
CA MET A 416 2.02 12.49 2.39
C MET A 416 2.69 13.27 1.26
N THR A 417 2.05 14.31 0.79
CA THR A 417 2.65 15.30 -0.13
C THR A 417 2.06 16.68 0.09
N PHE A 418 2.77 17.72 -0.34
CA PHE A 418 2.23 19.08 -0.45
C PHE A 418 1.66 19.27 -1.85
N TYR A 419 0.43 19.75 -1.93
CA TYR A 419 -0.21 20.00 -3.21
C TYR A 419 0.28 21.32 -3.83
N GLN A 420 0.72 21.25 -5.10
CA GLN A 420 1.25 22.38 -5.87
C GLN A 420 0.72 22.44 -7.30
N GLY A 421 -0.27 21.61 -7.65
CA GLY A 421 -0.78 21.51 -9.03
C GLY A 421 -1.82 22.58 -9.39
N GLU A 422 -1.88 22.97 -10.65
CA GLU A 422 -2.92 23.89 -11.13
C GLU A 422 -4.36 23.34 -11.11
N PRO A 423 -4.62 22.03 -11.34
CA PRO A 423 -5.99 21.51 -11.42
C PRO A 423 -6.87 21.72 -10.18
N PHE A 424 -6.28 21.80 -8.97
CA PHE A 424 -7.02 22.07 -7.74
C PHE A 424 -6.51 23.36 -7.06
N PRO A 425 -6.84 24.56 -7.54
CA PRO A 425 -6.27 25.81 -7.03
C PRO A 425 -6.49 26.02 -5.52
N ALA A 426 -7.65 25.59 -5.00
CA ALA A 426 -7.98 25.68 -3.58
C ALA A 426 -7.16 24.72 -2.69
N TRP A 427 -6.38 23.82 -3.29
CA TRP A 427 -5.55 22.86 -2.58
C TRP A 427 -4.10 23.33 -2.42
N GLN A 428 -3.70 24.42 -3.08
CA GLN A 428 -2.33 24.92 -3.09
C GLN A 428 -1.75 25.08 -1.67
N GLY A 429 -0.60 24.47 -1.44
CA GLY A 429 0.11 24.49 -0.15
C GLY A 429 -0.45 23.56 0.92
N ASN A 430 -1.59 22.90 0.69
CA ASN A 430 -2.15 21.93 1.64
C ASN A 430 -1.35 20.63 1.65
N ILE A 431 -1.43 19.93 2.77
CA ILE A 431 -0.93 18.56 2.89
C ILE A 431 -2.04 17.60 2.45
N LEU A 432 -1.70 16.64 1.61
CA LEU A 432 -2.50 15.45 1.36
C LEU A 432 -1.84 14.30 2.11
N ALA A 433 -2.44 13.84 3.19
CA ALA A 433 -1.98 12.67 3.95
C ALA A 433 -2.97 11.51 3.74
N VAL A 434 -2.48 10.30 3.44
CA VAL A 434 -3.34 9.18 3.08
C VAL A 434 -3.46 8.13 4.18
N GLY A 435 -4.67 7.62 4.38
CA GLY A 435 -4.98 6.64 5.41
C GLY A 435 -5.13 5.22 4.87
N LEU A 436 -4.36 4.30 5.43
CA LEU A 436 -4.49 2.86 5.20
C LEU A 436 -5.73 2.29 5.88
N ARG A 437 -5.99 2.66 7.14
CA ARG A 437 -7.10 2.09 7.93
C ARG A 437 -8.42 2.69 7.51
N ASP A 438 -8.47 4.02 7.42
CA ASP A 438 -9.69 4.77 7.14
C ASP A 438 -9.97 4.92 5.63
N ARG A 439 -9.03 4.50 4.76
CA ARG A 439 -9.17 4.49 3.30
C ARG A 439 -9.51 5.87 2.75
N ASN A 440 -8.70 6.87 3.07
CA ASN A 440 -9.01 8.25 2.75
C ASN A 440 -7.78 9.04 2.31
N VAL A 441 -8.05 10.21 1.72
CA VAL A 441 -7.10 11.34 1.71
C VAL A 441 -7.59 12.33 2.78
N ALA A 442 -6.79 12.57 3.81
CA ALA A 442 -6.95 13.67 4.73
C ALA A 442 -6.24 14.90 4.13
N ARG A 443 -7.01 15.86 3.61
CA ARG A 443 -6.50 17.14 3.11
C ARG A 443 -6.42 18.12 4.28
N LEU A 444 -5.21 18.51 4.65
CA LEU A 444 -4.93 19.41 5.76
C LEU A 444 -4.58 20.79 5.22
N GLU A 445 -5.38 21.78 5.59
CA GLU A 445 -5.07 23.20 5.39
C GLU A 445 -4.14 23.65 6.50
N ILE A 446 -3.07 24.31 6.11
CA ILE A 446 -2.02 24.75 7.02
C ILE A 446 -1.87 26.27 7.02
N ASP A 447 -1.61 26.82 8.20
CA ASP A 447 -1.17 28.20 8.40
C ASP A 447 0.12 28.18 9.22
N GLY A 448 1.23 28.54 8.58
CA GLY A 448 2.56 28.42 9.16
C GLY A 448 2.93 26.96 9.49
N ASP A 449 2.96 26.64 10.78
CA ASP A 449 3.23 25.32 11.35
C ASP A 449 1.98 24.64 11.96
N ARG A 450 0.79 25.19 11.74
CA ARG A 450 -0.46 24.67 12.32
C ARG A 450 -1.37 24.12 11.25
N VAL A 451 -2.00 22.99 11.53
CA VAL A 451 -3.18 22.54 10.77
C VAL A 451 -4.40 23.30 11.28
N ILE A 452 -5.07 24.03 10.39
CA ILE A 452 -6.24 24.86 10.71
C ILE A 452 -7.55 24.21 10.30
N HIS A 453 -7.52 23.27 9.35
CA HIS A 453 -8.68 22.53 8.91
C HIS A 453 -8.29 21.19 8.29
N GLN A 454 -9.15 20.18 8.44
CA GLN A 454 -9.05 18.90 7.78
C GLN A 454 -10.34 18.59 7.02
N GLU A 455 -10.18 18.16 5.77
CA GLU A 455 -11.23 17.53 4.98
C GLU A 455 -10.86 16.07 4.71
N ASN A 456 -11.84 15.16 4.83
CA ASN A 456 -11.65 13.75 4.52
C ASN A 456 -12.31 13.39 3.19
N LEU A 457 -11.50 12.95 2.23
CA LEU A 457 -11.97 12.39 0.96
C LEU A 457 -11.98 10.86 1.10
N GLN A 458 -13.17 10.28 1.31
CA GLN A 458 -13.34 8.85 1.53
C GLN A 458 -13.16 8.06 0.23
N LEU A 459 -12.36 7.00 0.26
CA LEU A 459 -12.09 6.10 -0.86
C LEU A 459 -12.52 4.67 -0.52
N ASN A 460 -12.53 3.82 -1.56
CA ASN A 460 -12.91 2.41 -1.44
C ASN A 460 -11.73 1.52 -1.03
N ASP A 461 -10.52 1.92 -1.41
CA ASP A 461 -9.27 1.15 -1.26
C ASP A 461 -8.39 1.69 -0.13
N ARG A 462 -7.57 0.83 0.48
CA ARG A 462 -6.53 1.28 1.43
C ARG A 462 -5.47 2.05 0.66
N ILE A 463 -5.12 3.26 1.09
CA ILE A 463 -4.19 4.11 0.35
C ILE A 463 -2.83 4.13 1.06
N ARG A 464 -1.79 3.77 0.31
CA ARG A 464 -0.39 3.64 0.72
C ARG A 464 0.42 4.90 0.44
N GLU A 465 0.22 5.47 -0.75
CA GLU A 465 1.02 6.61 -1.20
C GLU A 465 0.19 7.65 -1.93
N VAL A 466 0.65 8.90 -1.85
CA VAL A 466 0.11 10.03 -2.59
C VAL A 466 1.24 10.87 -3.18
N LYS A 467 1.17 11.16 -4.48
CA LYS A 467 2.08 12.07 -5.17
C LYS A 467 1.29 12.99 -6.09
N VAL A 468 1.80 14.21 -6.29
CA VAL A 468 1.30 15.10 -7.34
C VAL A 468 2.06 14.81 -8.62
N GLY A 469 1.35 14.49 -9.70
CA GLY A 469 1.93 14.23 -11.00
C GLY A 469 2.45 15.51 -11.67
N PRO A 470 3.29 15.37 -12.71
CA PRO A 470 3.77 16.51 -13.49
C PRO A 470 2.65 17.27 -14.23
N ASP A 471 1.48 16.65 -14.38
CA ASP A 471 0.25 17.25 -14.88
C ASP A 471 -0.58 17.98 -13.81
N GLY A 472 -0.11 17.98 -12.55
CA GLY A 472 -0.77 18.61 -11.42
C GLY A 472 -1.94 17.80 -10.83
N PHE A 473 -2.25 16.62 -11.36
CA PHE A 473 -3.24 15.72 -10.76
C PHE A 473 -2.66 14.97 -9.57
N VAL A 474 -3.53 14.42 -8.73
CA VAL A 474 -3.12 13.64 -7.56
C VAL A 474 -3.20 12.16 -7.89
N TYR A 475 -2.10 11.45 -7.68
CA TYR A 475 -1.99 10.02 -7.90
C TYR A 475 -1.89 9.29 -6.56
N LEU A 476 -2.74 8.27 -6.38
CA LEU A 476 -2.83 7.49 -5.15
C LEU A 476 -2.44 6.04 -5.42
N LEU A 477 -1.56 5.49 -4.60
CA LEU A 477 -1.18 4.07 -4.65
C LEU A 477 -1.98 3.29 -3.61
N THR A 478 -2.59 2.17 -4.00
CA THR A 478 -3.35 1.34 -3.05
C THR A 478 -2.50 0.25 -2.39
N ASP A 479 -2.85 -0.20 -1.18
CA ASP A 479 -2.10 -1.21 -0.39
C ASP A 479 -2.68 -2.64 -0.56
N GLU A 480 -3.25 -2.95 -1.72
CA GLU A 480 -3.97 -4.23 -1.93
C GLU A 480 -3.01 -5.39 -2.26
N GLN A 481 -3.27 -6.56 -1.69
CA GLN A 481 -2.39 -7.74 -1.84
C GLN A 481 -2.35 -8.29 -3.26
N GLY A 482 -3.44 -8.15 -4.01
CA GLY A 482 -3.50 -8.36 -5.44
C GLY A 482 -4.36 -7.27 -6.09
N ASN A 483 -4.15 -7.03 -7.38
CA ASN A 483 -4.76 -5.92 -8.13
C ASN A 483 -4.70 -4.57 -7.39
N GLY A 484 -3.54 -4.28 -6.80
CA GLY A 484 -3.18 -2.93 -6.40
C GLY A 484 -3.29 -1.97 -7.59
N LYS A 485 -3.67 -0.74 -7.30
CA LYS A 485 -4.01 0.27 -8.30
C LYS A 485 -3.17 1.51 -8.10
N ILE A 486 -3.02 2.25 -9.20
CA ILE A 486 -2.78 3.69 -9.17
C ILE A 486 -4.10 4.35 -9.51
N LEU A 487 -4.67 5.08 -8.55
CA LEU A 487 -5.82 5.94 -8.79
C LEU A 487 -5.34 7.34 -9.16
N ARG A 488 -6.09 8.05 -10.00
CA ARG A 488 -5.83 9.45 -10.35
C ARG A 488 -7.06 10.30 -10.03
N LEU A 489 -6.84 11.37 -9.27
CA LEU A 489 -7.87 12.34 -8.87
C LEU A 489 -7.80 13.54 -9.81
N ARG A 490 -8.94 13.89 -10.40
CA ARG A 490 -9.10 15.02 -11.33
C ARG A 490 -10.34 15.83 -10.96
N PRO A 491 -10.36 17.14 -11.21
CA PRO A 491 -11.60 17.90 -11.09
C PRO A 491 -12.67 17.27 -12.00
N ALA A 492 -13.85 17.03 -11.45
CA ALA A 492 -14.97 16.53 -12.25
C ALA A 492 -15.30 17.55 -13.33
N GLN A 493 -15.57 17.08 -14.55
CA GLN A 493 -16.06 17.97 -15.60
C GLN A 493 -17.45 18.50 -15.21
N PRO A 494 -17.76 19.79 -15.45
CA PRO A 494 -19.13 20.27 -15.28
C PRO A 494 -20.05 19.38 -16.13
N GLN A 495 -21.10 18.82 -15.52
CA GLN A 495 -22.15 18.18 -16.30
C GLN A 495 -22.78 19.27 -17.19
N GLY A 496 -22.54 19.16 -18.50
CA GLY A 496 -22.96 20.14 -19.50
C GLY A 496 -24.46 20.20 -19.72
#